data_AF-A0A535SKF0-F1
#
_entry.id   AF-A0A535SKF0-F1
#
_cell.length_a   1.000
_cell.length_b   1.000
_cell.length_c   1.000
_cell.angle_alpha   90.00
_cell.angle_beta   90.00
_cell.angle_gamma   90.00
#
_symmetry.space_group_name_H-M   'P 1'
#
loop_
_entity.id
_entity.type
_entity.pdbx_description
1 polymer ?
#
loop_
_entity_poly.entity_id
_entity_poly.type
_entity_poly.pdbx_seq_one_letter_code
_entity_poly.pdbx_strand_id
1 'polypeptide(L)'
;MRQRIQQSGLTADQIRARLQASGYPSNLLDAYLGAGGSGAAVTQPGATELAAIQALGLPAIVFPAESLPVDTGFIRVRGGTAPRSRVFGVDAFRRTTTQFLPLLAGPVPPDYKLGPGDALVLILTGDVELAYTLQVTREGFILIPQVGQVFVSN
;
A
#
# COMPACT_ATOMS: atom_id res chain seq x y z
N MET A 1 8.64 -6.80 20.52
CA MET A 1 8.22 -8.22 20.41
C MET A 1 9.19 -9.14 21.16
N ARG A 2 10.44 -9.31 20.70
CA ARG A 2 11.43 -10.23 21.32
C ARG A 2 11.67 -10.04 22.82
N GLN A 3 11.80 -8.81 23.30
CA GLN A 3 12.03 -8.51 24.72
C GLN A 3 10.86 -8.85 25.66
N ARG A 4 9.61 -8.96 25.15
CA ARG A 4 8.42 -9.23 25.99
C ARG A 4 8.14 -10.72 26.17
N ILE A 5 8.46 -11.53 25.16
CA ILE A 5 8.36 -13.00 25.25
C ILE A 5 9.37 -13.53 26.27
N GLN A 6 10.52 -12.88 26.39
CA GLN A 6 11.51 -13.16 27.45
C GLN A 6 11.02 -12.74 28.85
N GLN A 7 10.15 -11.72 28.95
CA GLN A 7 9.60 -11.23 30.23
C GLN A 7 8.30 -11.97 30.66
N SER A 8 7.58 -12.60 29.73
CA SER A 8 6.35 -13.34 30.06
C SER A 8 6.60 -14.71 30.70
N GLY A 9 7.85 -15.17 30.74
CA GLY A 9 8.23 -16.47 31.33
C GLY A 9 7.65 -17.69 30.62
N LEU A 10 7.02 -17.50 29.44
CA LEU A 10 6.36 -18.54 28.67
C LEU A 10 7.34 -19.14 27.66
N THR A 11 7.52 -20.45 27.69
CA THR A 11 8.35 -21.14 26.68
C THR A 11 7.63 -21.16 25.33
N ALA A 12 8.39 -21.30 24.23
CA ALA A 12 7.82 -21.42 22.90
C ALA A 12 6.80 -22.57 22.82
N ASP A 13 7.05 -23.70 23.50
CA ASP A 13 6.14 -24.85 23.54
C ASP A 13 4.84 -24.56 24.28
N GLN A 14 4.87 -23.77 25.37
CA GLN A 14 3.67 -23.34 26.07
C GLN A 14 2.78 -22.44 25.22
N ILE A 15 3.41 -21.60 24.38
CA ILE A 15 2.69 -20.74 23.44
C ILE A 15 2.01 -21.58 22.36
N ARG A 16 2.71 -22.58 21.81
CA ARG A 16 2.14 -23.53 20.82
C ARG A 16 0.97 -24.33 21.37
N ALA A 17 1.12 -24.90 22.58
CA ALA A 17 0.06 -25.67 23.23
C ALA A 17 -1.20 -24.82 23.47
N ARG A 18 -1.02 -23.55 23.82
CA ARG A 18 -2.12 -22.63 24.03
C ARG A 18 -2.79 -22.18 22.73
N LEU A 19 -2.01 -21.95 21.68
CA LEU A 19 -2.54 -21.69 20.34
C LEU A 19 -3.44 -22.83 19.87
N GLN A 20 -2.98 -24.08 20.02
CA GLN A 20 -3.76 -25.27 19.70
C GLN A 20 -5.04 -25.38 20.53
N ALA A 21 -4.98 -25.11 21.85
CA ALA A 21 -6.15 -25.10 22.71
C ALA A 21 -7.19 -24.03 22.31
N SER A 22 -6.72 -22.92 21.74
CA SER A 22 -7.58 -21.86 21.17
C SER A 22 -7.98 -22.09 19.71
N GLY A 23 -7.63 -23.24 19.10
CA GLY A 23 -8.01 -23.60 17.73
C GLY A 23 -7.16 -22.95 16.63
N TYR A 24 -6.02 -22.32 16.98
CA TYR A 24 -5.08 -21.73 16.03
C TYR A 24 -3.93 -22.70 15.70
N PRO A 25 -3.32 -22.60 14.51
CA PRO A 25 -2.16 -23.42 14.16
C PRO A 25 -0.96 -23.10 15.07
N SER A 26 -0.28 -24.15 15.54
CA SER A 26 0.84 -24.02 16.49
C SER A 26 2.04 -23.24 15.93
N ASN A 27 2.22 -23.23 14.60
CA ASN A 27 3.33 -22.54 13.93
C ASN A 27 3.03 -21.07 13.60
N LEU A 28 1.83 -20.55 13.89
CA LEU A 28 1.40 -19.20 13.50
C LEU A 28 2.38 -18.14 14.02
N LEU A 29 2.82 -18.28 15.27
CA LEU A 29 3.70 -17.31 15.91
C LEU A 29 5.19 -17.67 15.82
N ASP A 30 5.59 -18.76 15.16
CA ASP A 30 6.99 -19.20 15.11
C ASP A 30 7.92 -18.14 14.49
N ALA A 31 7.43 -17.37 13.50
CA ALA A 31 8.15 -16.24 12.90
C ALA A 31 8.52 -15.14 13.91
N TYR A 32 7.79 -15.06 15.04
CA TYR A 32 8.00 -14.09 16.11
C TYR A 32 8.71 -14.67 17.35
N LEU A 33 8.68 -16.00 17.50
CA LEU A 33 9.26 -16.74 18.64
C LEU A 33 10.74 -17.12 18.44
N GLY A 34 11.20 -17.31 17.20
CA GLY A 34 12.52 -17.88 16.89
C GLY A 34 13.47 -16.97 16.10
N ALA A 35 14.75 -16.98 16.50
CA ALA A 35 15.88 -16.43 15.76
C ALA A 35 16.39 -17.46 14.74
N GLY A 36 15.95 -17.39 13.49
CA GLY A 36 16.44 -18.29 12.43
C GLY A 36 15.42 -18.52 11.34
N GLY A 37 15.32 -17.57 10.42
CA GLY A 37 14.39 -17.60 9.29
C GLY A 37 14.46 -16.27 8.57
N SER A 38 15.53 -16.07 7.81
CA SER A 38 15.70 -14.94 6.90
C SER A 38 14.60 -14.93 5.85
N GLY A 39 13.71 -13.93 5.90
CA GLY A 39 12.72 -13.70 4.85
C GLY A 39 11.66 -12.67 5.28
N ALA A 40 11.90 -11.41 4.92
CA ALA A 40 11.06 -10.24 5.18
C ALA A 40 10.88 -9.87 6.68
N ALA A 41 11.27 -8.64 7.03
CA ALA A 41 10.82 -8.03 8.26
C ALA A 41 9.29 -7.89 8.21
N VAL A 42 8.55 -8.84 8.79
CA VAL A 42 7.11 -8.70 9.01
C VAL A 42 6.94 -7.64 10.08
N THR A 43 6.90 -6.38 9.64
CA THR A 43 6.72 -5.20 10.49
C THR A 43 5.27 -5.07 10.99
N GLN A 44 4.32 -5.76 10.35
CA GLN A 44 2.90 -5.74 10.70
C GLN A 44 2.32 -7.16 10.76
N PRO A 45 1.84 -7.62 11.92
CA PRO A 45 1.10 -8.87 12.04
C PRO A 45 -0.20 -8.82 11.22
N GLY A 46 -0.53 -9.92 10.53
CA GLY A 46 -1.84 -10.09 9.90
C GLY A 46 -2.98 -10.17 10.93
N ALA A 47 -4.23 -10.15 10.45
CA ALA A 47 -5.42 -10.19 11.30
C ALA A 47 -5.51 -11.46 12.15
N THR A 48 -5.07 -12.59 11.59
CA THR A 48 -5.04 -13.90 12.23
C THR A 48 -4.01 -13.96 13.37
N GLU A 49 -2.84 -13.39 13.18
CA GLU A 49 -1.78 -13.23 14.18
C GLU A 49 -2.28 -12.37 15.35
N LEU A 50 -2.96 -11.27 15.03
CA LEU A 50 -3.54 -10.36 16.02
C LEU A 50 -4.61 -11.04 16.88
N ALA A 51 -5.48 -11.85 16.28
CA ALA A 51 -6.50 -12.62 17.01
C ALA A 51 -5.87 -13.70 17.91
N ALA A 52 -4.85 -14.40 17.41
CA ALA A 52 -4.13 -15.41 18.17
C ALA A 52 -3.42 -14.83 19.41
N ILE A 53 -2.84 -13.62 19.30
CA ILE A 53 -2.20 -12.93 20.43
C ILE A 53 -3.23 -12.51 21.49
N GLN A 54 -4.42 -12.08 21.08
CA GLN A 54 -5.53 -11.77 22.00
C GLN A 54 -6.01 -13.03 22.74
N ALA A 55 -6.15 -14.15 22.03
CA ALA A 55 -6.51 -15.44 22.63
C ALA A 55 -5.45 -15.96 23.62
N LEU A 56 -4.19 -15.61 23.40
CA LEU A 56 -3.08 -15.92 24.32
C LEU A 56 -3.16 -15.09 25.63
N GLY A 57 -4.04 -14.09 25.69
CA GLY A 57 -4.18 -13.20 26.85
C GLY A 57 -3.02 -12.22 27.00
N LEU A 58 -2.21 -12.05 25.95
CA LEU A 58 -1.16 -11.03 25.94
C LEU A 58 -1.79 -9.67 25.63
N PRO A 59 -1.37 -8.59 26.31
CA PRO A 59 -1.89 -7.26 26.04
C PRO A 59 -1.63 -6.90 24.57
N ALA A 60 -2.67 -6.45 23.88
CA ALA A 60 -2.60 -6.04 22.48
C ALA A 60 -1.47 -5.03 22.30
N ILE A 61 -0.56 -5.32 21.38
CA ILE A 61 0.48 -4.37 21.02
C ILE A 61 -0.21 -3.28 20.23
N VAL A 62 -0.35 -2.11 20.86
CA VAL A 62 -0.64 -0.87 20.15
C VAL A 62 0.60 -0.59 19.32
N PHE A 63 0.61 -1.13 18.11
CA PHE A 63 1.42 -0.52 17.07
C PHE A 63 0.90 0.91 16.94
N PRO A 64 1.76 1.93 16.86
CA PRO A 64 1.35 3.13 16.16
C PRO A 64 0.97 2.61 14.77
N ALA A 65 -0.31 2.38 14.57
CA ALA A 65 -0.85 2.35 13.25
C ALA A 65 -0.60 3.78 12.78
N GLU A 66 0.54 3.98 12.14
CA GLU A 66 0.64 4.96 11.10
C GLU A 66 -0.22 4.43 9.95
N SER A 67 -1.52 4.21 10.24
CA SER A 67 -2.56 4.40 9.27
C SER A 67 -2.40 5.87 8.93
N LEU A 68 -1.53 6.15 7.96
CA LEU A 68 -1.55 7.42 7.27
C LEU A 68 -3.01 7.55 6.86
N PRO A 69 -3.78 8.47 7.47
CA PRO A 69 -5.15 8.66 7.04
C PRO A 69 -5.04 8.97 5.55
N VAL A 70 -5.79 8.25 4.71
CA VAL A 70 -5.88 8.61 3.30
C VAL A 70 -6.36 10.06 3.29
N ASP A 71 -5.44 10.96 2.94
CA ASP A 71 -5.69 12.39 2.94
C ASP A 71 -6.52 12.69 1.70
N THR A 72 -7.80 12.36 1.82
CA THR A 72 -8.85 12.55 0.83
C THR A 72 -9.27 14.03 0.75
N GLY A 73 -8.44 14.94 1.27
CA GLY A 73 -8.73 16.37 1.35
C GLY A 73 -9.87 16.71 2.33
N PHE A 74 -10.42 15.72 3.05
CA PHE A 74 -11.45 15.99 4.05
C PHE A 74 -10.84 16.62 5.30
N ILE A 75 -11.27 17.85 5.56
CA ILE A 75 -10.84 18.67 6.68
C ILE A 75 -11.32 18.04 7.99
N ARG A 76 -10.49 17.22 8.64
CA ARG A 76 -10.64 17.02 10.09
C ARG A 76 -10.10 18.27 10.76
N VAL A 77 -10.99 19.13 11.24
CA VAL A 77 -10.64 20.20 12.18
C VAL A 77 -10.30 19.51 13.49
N ARG A 78 -9.03 19.15 13.70
CA ARG A 78 -8.55 18.85 15.05
C ARG A 78 -8.74 20.15 15.84
N GLY A 79 -9.66 20.13 16.80
CA GLY A 79 -9.96 21.26 17.67
C GLY A 79 -8.73 21.65 18.47
N GLY A 80 -7.89 22.49 17.89
CA GLY A 80 -6.80 23.16 18.57
C GLY A 80 -7.26 24.54 19.01
N THR A 81 -6.89 24.92 20.23
CA THR A 81 -7.21 26.16 20.95
C THR A 81 -6.61 27.43 20.31
N ALA A 82 -6.24 27.40 19.03
CA ALA A 82 -5.73 28.56 18.30
C ALA A 82 -6.88 29.46 17.82
N PRO A 83 -6.75 30.80 17.90
CA PRO A 83 -7.77 31.69 17.41
C PRO A 83 -7.96 31.48 15.90
N ARG A 84 -9.17 31.09 15.50
CA ARG A 84 -9.56 30.97 14.09
C ARG A 84 -9.36 32.32 13.42
N SER A 85 -8.66 32.33 12.29
CA SER A 85 -8.52 33.55 11.51
C SER A 85 -9.91 34.04 11.10
N ARG A 86 -10.18 35.35 11.24
CA ARG A 86 -11.43 35.97 10.75
C ARG A 86 -11.49 36.06 9.23
N VAL A 87 -10.34 35.85 8.57
CA VAL A 87 -10.22 35.88 7.11
C VAL A 87 -10.48 34.48 6.58
N PHE A 88 -11.51 34.35 5.75
CA PHE A 88 -11.88 33.12 5.06
C PHE A 88 -10.66 32.53 4.32
N GLY A 89 -10.43 31.21 4.48
CA GLY A 89 -9.37 30.47 3.78
C GLY A 89 -7.99 30.47 4.45
N VAL A 90 -7.68 31.38 5.38
CA VAL A 90 -6.34 31.44 6.03
C VAL A 90 -6.01 30.15 6.79
N ASP A 91 -6.99 29.55 7.45
CA ASP A 91 -6.79 28.31 8.21
C ASP A 91 -6.62 27.07 7.31
N ALA A 92 -6.95 27.16 6.01
CA ALA A 92 -6.71 26.09 5.03
C ALA A 92 -5.24 26.02 4.62
N PHE A 93 -4.58 27.17 4.44
CA PHE A 93 -3.17 27.27 4.02
C PHE A 93 -2.17 27.25 5.17
N ARG A 94 -2.60 27.48 6.41
CA ARG A 94 -1.74 27.42 7.61
C ARG A 94 -1.42 25.99 8.09
N ARG A 95 -1.97 24.95 7.46
CA ARG A 95 -1.71 23.56 7.82
C ARG A 95 -0.43 23.05 7.15
N THR A 96 0.38 22.30 7.89
CA THR A 96 1.72 21.83 7.50
C THR A 96 1.71 20.61 6.56
N THR A 97 0.57 19.99 6.27
CA THR A 97 0.51 18.80 5.40
C THR A 97 -0.24 19.09 4.12
N THR A 98 0.43 18.89 2.99
CA THR A 98 -0.09 18.99 1.62
C THR A 98 -0.03 17.62 0.95
N GLN A 99 -0.26 16.54 1.69
CA GLN A 99 -0.18 15.17 1.16
C GLN A 99 -1.40 14.86 0.28
N PHE A 100 -1.56 15.63 -0.79
CA PHE A 100 -2.43 15.30 -1.90
C PHE A 100 -1.80 14.10 -2.62
N LEU A 101 -2.36 12.92 -2.39
CA LEU A 101 -2.10 11.74 -3.22
C LEU A 101 -3.25 11.62 -4.22
N PRO A 102 -3.12 12.19 -5.43
CA PRO A 102 -4.15 12.03 -6.45
C PRO A 102 -4.34 10.55 -6.76
N LEU A 103 -5.59 10.12 -6.83
CA LEU A 103 -5.93 8.80 -7.31
C LEU A 103 -5.70 8.79 -8.83
N LEU A 104 -4.53 8.33 -9.29
CA LEU A 104 -4.17 8.23 -10.72
C LEU A 104 -4.81 7.03 -11.44
N ALA A 105 -5.60 6.23 -10.72
CA ALA A 105 -6.26 5.05 -11.27
C ALA A 105 -7.72 5.36 -11.58
N GLY A 106 -8.09 5.27 -12.86
CA GLY A 106 -9.47 5.43 -13.33
C GLY A 106 -9.57 5.25 -14.84
N PRO A 107 -10.76 4.97 -15.39
CA PRO A 107 -10.99 4.98 -16.83
C PRO A 107 -10.65 6.36 -17.43
N VAL A 108 -9.93 6.36 -18.54
CA VAL A 108 -9.73 7.58 -19.33
C VAL A 108 -11.04 7.98 -20.02
N PRO A 109 -11.30 9.28 -20.22
CA PRO A 109 -12.51 9.72 -20.91
C PRO A 109 -12.46 9.34 -22.40
N PRO A 110 -13.62 9.24 -23.08
CA PRO A 110 -13.69 8.81 -24.49
C PRO A 110 -13.02 9.77 -25.47
N ASP A 111 -12.88 11.04 -25.09
CA ASP A 111 -12.19 12.10 -25.84
C ASP A 111 -10.72 12.28 -25.42
N TYR A 112 -10.14 11.29 -24.73
CA TYR A 112 -8.73 11.32 -24.35
C TYR A 112 -7.84 11.42 -25.58
N LYS A 113 -6.95 12.42 -25.56
CA LYS A 113 -5.92 12.61 -26.58
C LYS A 113 -4.63 11.96 -26.10
N LEU A 114 -4.05 11.12 -26.96
CA LEU A 114 -2.75 10.50 -26.71
C LEU A 114 -1.67 11.57 -26.57
N GLY A 115 -0.87 11.45 -25.53
CA GLY A 115 0.25 12.35 -25.23
C GLY A 115 1.58 11.63 -25.11
N PRO A 116 2.69 12.38 -25.07
CA PRO A 116 4.00 11.84 -24.74
C PRO A 116 4.01 11.05 -23.42
N GLY A 117 4.62 9.86 -23.44
CA GLY A 117 4.70 8.98 -22.28
C GLY A 117 3.51 8.02 -22.13
N ASP A 118 2.50 8.12 -22.99
CA ASP A 118 1.47 7.08 -23.09
C ASP A 118 2.05 5.80 -23.70
N ALA A 119 1.45 4.67 -23.37
CA ALA A 119 1.84 3.36 -23.87
C ALA A 119 0.67 2.68 -24.59
N LEU A 120 0.93 2.18 -25.79
CA LEU A 120 -0.03 1.41 -26.58
C LEU A 120 0.37 -0.07 -26.59
N VAL A 121 -0.63 -0.94 -26.61
CA VAL A 121 -0.43 -2.38 -26.85
C VAL A 121 -0.94 -2.70 -28.25
N LEU A 122 -0.02 -3.04 -29.15
CA LEU A 122 -0.32 -3.49 -30.51
C LEU A 122 -0.37 -5.02 -30.53
N ILE A 123 -1.53 -5.58 -30.80
CA ILE A 123 -1.73 -7.02 -30.94
C ILE A 123 -1.89 -7.33 -32.43
N LEU A 124 -0.99 -8.15 -32.97
CA LEU A 124 -1.10 -8.71 -34.30
C LEU A 124 -1.67 -10.12 -34.19
N THR A 125 -2.66 -10.41 -35.03
CA THR A 125 -3.38 -11.69 -35.09
C THR A 125 -3.53 -12.10 -36.56
N GLY A 126 -3.59 -13.41 -36.83
CA GLY A 126 -3.70 -13.97 -38.18
C GLY A 126 -2.55 -14.93 -38.45
N ASP A 127 -1.82 -14.73 -39.53
CA ASP A 127 -0.67 -15.56 -39.89
C ASP A 127 0.48 -15.48 -38.87
N VAL A 128 0.55 -14.36 -38.13
CA VAL A 128 1.52 -14.14 -37.06
C VAL A 128 0.81 -13.58 -35.83
N GLU A 129 1.13 -14.13 -34.66
CA GLU A 129 0.63 -13.70 -33.36
C GLU A 129 1.73 -13.00 -32.57
N LEU A 130 1.61 -11.68 -32.40
CA LEU A 130 2.61 -10.85 -31.73
C LEU A 130 1.92 -9.79 -30.88
N ALA A 131 2.55 -9.42 -29.77
CA ALA A 131 2.12 -8.31 -28.93
C ALA A 131 3.30 -7.38 -28.67
N TYR A 132 3.16 -6.10 -29.03
CA TYR A 132 4.16 -5.07 -28.78
C TYR A 132 3.62 -4.02 -27.82
N THR A 133 4.47 -3.57 -26.90
CA THR A 133 4.22 -2.37 -26.11
C THR A 133 4.99 -1.21 -26.73
N LEU A 134 4.27 -0.22 -27.22
CA LEU A 134 4.80 0.92 -27.98
C LEU A 134 4.63 2.19 -27.16
N GLN A 135 5.73 2.87 -26.86
CA GLN A 135 5.71 4.13 -26.11
C GLN A 135 5.52 5.31 -27.07
N VAL A 136 4.63 6.24 -26.72
CA VAL A 136 4.45 7.49 -27.43
C VAL A 136 5.59 8.43 -27.08
N THR A 137 6.35 8.81 -28.10
CA THR A 137 7.51 9.71 -27.97
C THR A 137 7.07 11.15 -27.69
N ARG A 138 8.03 12.02 -27.34
CA ARG A 138 7.74 13.45 -27.07
C ARG A 138 7.34 14.21 -28.33
N GLU A 139 7.74 13.68 -29.47
CA GLU A 139 7.43 14.14 -30.81
C GLU A 139 6.05 13.62 -31.29
N GLY A 140 5.38 12.76 -30.52
CA GLY A 140 4.00 12.36 -30.80
C GLY A 140 3.83 11.13 -31.69
N PHE A 141 4.91 10.36 -31.91
CA PHE A 141 4.87 9.16 -32.73
C PHE A 141 5.22 7.89 -31.92
N ILE A 142 4.80 6.74 -32.43
CA ILE A 142 5.22 5.40 -32.01
C ILE A 142 6.11 4.78 -33.07
N LEU A 143 7.00 3.87 -32.68
CA LEU A 143 7.88 3.14 -33.60
C LEU A 143 7.43 1.67 -33.68
N ILE A 144 6.91 1.26 -34.83
CA ILE A 144 6.47 -0.12 -35.05
C ILE A 144 7.60 -0.87 -35.78
N PRO A 145 8.03 -2.06 -35.29
CA PRO A 145 9.00 -2.89 -36.00
C PRO A 145 8.57 -3.16 -37.45
N GLN A 146 9.51 -3.12 -38.40
CA GLN A 146 9.29 -3.35 -39.84
C GLN A 146 8.45 -2.28 -40.58
N VAL A 147 7.64 -1.49 -39.88
CA VAL A 147 6.80 -0.43 -40.46
C VAL A 147 7.45 0.95 -40.33
N GLY A 148 8.08 1.24 -39.20
CA GLY A 148 8.70 2.53 -38.90
C GLY A 148 7.82 3.43 -38.02
N GLN A 149 7.95 4.75 -38.18
CA GLN A 149 7.30 5.75 -37.32
C GLN A 149 5.85 6.01 -37.74
N VAL A 150 4.94 6.11 -36.78
CA VAL A 150 3.52 6.45 -36.98
C VAL A 150 3.10 7.53 -35.98
N PHE A 151 2.57 8.64 -36.47
CA PHE A 151 2.06 9.73 -35.62
C PHE A 151 0.69 9.37 -35.04
N VAL A 152 0.53 9.56 -33.73
CA VAL A 152 -0.68 9.19 -32.98
C VAL A 152 -1.26 10.34 -32.16
N SER A 153 -0.44 11.33 -31.78
CA SER A 153 -0.93 12.54 -31.13
C SER A 153 -1.28 13.62 -32.16
N ASN A 154 -2.33 14.40 -31.90
CA ASN A 154 -2.78 15.54 -32.71
C ASN A 154 -2.53 16.86 -31.97
#